data_AF-A0A931WU56-F1
#
_entry.id   AF-A0A931WU56-F1
#
_cell.length_a   1.000
_cell.length_b   1.000
_cell.length_c   1.000
_cell.angle_alpha   90.00
_cell.angle_beta   90.00
_cell.angle_gamma   90.00
#
_symmetry.space_group_name_H-M   'P 1'
#
loop_
_entity.id
_entity.type
_entity.pdbx_description
1 polymer ?
#
loop_
_entity_poly.entity_id
_entity_poly.type
_entity_poly.pdbx_seq_one_letter_code
_entity_poly.pdbx_strand_id
1 'polypeptide(L)'
;MLIDAHHHLWYDLQDGNKIRRYFPQRQGWHICMRWAYGGVPPFNKDPNTLLQRQILRMSDYEGKYTVEGLNYWKMDGTVLFPVDYDLNFGQASDITWEEKHQHLGELEKKYPGRL
;
A
#
# COMPACT_ATOMS: atom_id res chain seq x y z
N MET A 1 2.61 -13.76 22.85
CA MET A 1 2.13 -12.59 22.12
C MET A 1 3.28 -12.02 21.30
N LEU A 2 3.16 -12.02 19.97
CA LEU A 2 4.10 -11.50 18.99
C LEU A 2 3.37 -10.44 18.16
N ILE A 3 3.86 -9.21 18.20
CA ILE A 3 3.27 -8.07 17.49
C ILE A 3 4.29 -7.55 16.48
N ASP A 4 3.87 -7.38 15.23
CA ASP A 4 4.62 -6.58 14.26
C ASP A 4 4.44 -5.10 14.61
N ALA A 5 5.54 -4.44 14.96
CA ALA A 5 5.50 -3.05 15.42
C ALA A 5 5.46 -2.05 14.26
N HIS A 6 5.60 -2.50 13.00
CA HIS A 6 5.69 -1.59 11.87
C HIS A 6 5.18 -2.24 10.58
N HIS A 7 3.91 -2.00 10.27
CA HIS A 7 3.31 -2.40 9.00
C HIS A 7 2.62 -1.25 8.29
N HIS A 8 2.81 -1.14 6.98
CA HIS A 8 2.12 -0.15 6.15
C HIS A 8 1.13 -0.86 5.23
N LEU A 9 -0.10 -0.37 5.21
CA LEU A 9 -1.06 -0.77 4.18
C LEU A 9 -0.83 0.03 2.90
N TRP A 10 -0.67 -0.70 1.82
CA TRP A 10 -0.51 -0.13 0.49
C TRP A 10 -1.80 -0.28 -0.28
N TYR A 11 -2.21 0.80 -0.96
CA TYR A 11 -3.54 0.78 -1.52
C TYR A 11 -3.89 1.86 -2.56
N ASP A 12 -4.80 1.46 -3.46
CA ASP A 12 -5.50 2.24 -4.47
C ASP A 12 -7.01 1.93 -4.42
N LEU A 13 -7.82 2.91 -4.01
CA LEU A 13 -9.28 2.90 -3.92
C LEU A 13 -9.90 3.00 -5.28
N GLN A 14 -10.47 1.89 -5.74
CA GLN A 14 -11.31 1.91 -6.92
C GLN A 14 -12.74 2.30 -6.52
N ASP A 15 -13.03 3.59 -6.61
CA ASP A 15 -14.38 4.16 -6.49
C ASP A 15 -14.97 4.34 -7.89
N GLY A 16 -15.62 3.29 -8.38
CA GLY A 16 -16.09 3.19 -9.76
C GLY A 16 -14.95 3.30 -10.78
N ASN A 17 -14.93 4.40 -11.55
CA ASN A 17 -13.88 4.68 -12.56
C ASN A 17 -12.72 5.51 -12.02
N LYS A 18 -12.75 5.92 -10.75
CA LYS A 18 -11.66 6.69 -10.14
C LYS A 18 -10.79 5.78 -9.29
N ILE A 19 -9.49 5.90 -9.49
CA ILE A 19 -8.49 5.27 -8.63
C ILE A 19 -8.01 6.35 -7.66
N ARG A 20 -8.13 6.12 -6.35
CA ARG A 20 -7.71 7.03 -5.27
C ARG A 20 -6.57 6.40 -4.48
N ARG A 21 -5.39 6.99 -4.49
CA ARG A 21 -4.17 6.30 -4.02
C ARG A 21 -3.69 6.77 -2.65
N TYR A 22 -3.22 5.82 -1.83
CA TYR A 22 -2.38 6.10 -0.65
C TYR A 22 -1.01 6.65 -1.05
N PHE A 23 -0.48 6.19 -2.19
CA PHE A 23 0.76 6.73 -2.73
C PHE A 23 0.49 7.95 -3.59
N PRO A 24 1.32 9.00 -3.46
CA PRO A 24 1.43 10.00 -4.52
C PRO A 24 1.82 9.35 -5.84
N GLN A 25 1.30 9.86 -6.95
CA GLN A 25 1.62 9.37 -8.29
C GLN A 25 3.14 9.28 -8.55
N ARG A 26 3.91 10.24 -8.05
CA ARG A 26 5.37 10.33 -8.19
C ARG A 26 6.08 9.17 -7.49
N GLN A 27 5.57 8.76 -6.33
CA GLN A 27 6.10 7.60 -5.62
C GLN A 27 5.76 6.30 -6.37
N GLY A 28 4.53 6.16 -6.87
CA GLY A 28 4.16 5.05 -7.75
C GLY A 28 5.06 4.97 -9.00
N TRP A 29 5.31 6.11 -9.64
CA TRP A 29 6.23 6.18 -10.77
C TRP A 29 7.65 5.75 -10.42
N HIS A 30 8.18 6.19 -9.28
CA HIS A 30 9.51 5.81 -8.82
C HIS A 30 9.64 4.29 -8.64
N ILE A 31 8.60 3.63 -8.10
CA ILE A 31 8.55 2.17 -7.98
C ILE A 31 8.53 1.50 -9.37
N CYS A 32 7.70 1.99 -10.30
CA CYS A 32 7.68 1.48 -11.68
C CYS A 32 9.02 1.61 -12.38
N MET A 33 9.71 2.76 -12.21
CA MET A 33 11.07 2.95 -12.72
C MET A 33 12.04 1.94 -12.12
N ARG A 34 11.97 1.67 -10.80
CA ARG A 34 12.80 0.65 -10.15
C ARG A 34 12.49 -0.76 -10.66
N TRP A 35 11.23 -1.09 -10.92
CA TRP A 35 10.85 -2.41 -11.45
C TRP A 35 11.26 -2.60 -12.92
N ALA A 36 11.28 -1.50 -13.69
CA ALA A 36 11.70 -1.51 -15.08
C ALA A 36 13.24 -1.56 -15.23
N TYR A 37 13.95 -0.73 -14.45
CA TYR A 37 15.35 -0.39 -14.67
C TYR A 37 16.28 -0.75 -13.50
N GLY A 38 15.77 -1.27 -12.38
CA GLY A 38 16.55 -1.56 -11.18
C GLY A 38 17.32 -2.89 -11.21
N GLY A 39 17.18 -3.67 -12.29
CA GLY A 39 17.80 -4.98 -12.47
C GLY A 39 19.13 -4.94 -13.25
N VAL A 40 19.40 -5.99 -14.00
CA VAL A 40 20.58 -6.08 -14.90
C VAL A 40 20.13 -5.81 -16.34
N PRO A 41 20.89 -5.05 -17.15
CA PRO A 41 20.61 -4.86 -18.57
C PRO A 41 20.44 -6.17 -19.36
N PRO A 42 19.71 -6.18 -20.49
CA PRO A 42 19.07 -5.02 -21.12
C PRO A 42 17.75 -4.65 -20.42
N PHE A 43 17.56 -3.37 -20.13
CA PHE A 43 16.32 -2.90 -19.52
C PHE A 43 15.21 -2.77 -20.56
N ASN A 44 14.44 -3.83 -20.71
CA ASN A 44 13.43 -3.98 -21.77
C ASN A 44 11.98 -3.81 -21.29
N LYS A 45 11.78 -3.40 -20.04
CA LYS A 45 10.44 -3.20 -19.46
C LYS A 45 10.02 -1.74 -19.59
N ASP A 46 8.81 -1.50 -20.09
CA ASP A 46 8.22 -0.17 -20.11
C ASP A 46 7.58 0.16 -18.74
N PRO A 47 8.10 1.15 -17.98
CA PRO A 47 7.54 1.55 -16.69
C PRO A 47 6.08 2.01 -16.76
N ASN A 48 5.61 2.55 -17.90
CA ASN A 48 4.22 2.98 -18.05
C ASN A 48 3.25 1.80 -17.97
N THR A 49 3.66 0.63 -18.46
CA THR A 49 2.85 -0.60 -18.39
C THR A 49 2.83 -1.23 -17.00
N LEU A 50 3.72 -0.80 -16.09
CA LEU A 50 3.86 -1.39 -14.77
C LEU A 50 2.95 -0.77 -13.73
N LEU A 51 2.47 0.47 -13.94
CA LEU A 51 1.67 1.17 -12.94
C LEU A 51 0.38 0.41 -12.61
N GLN A 52 -0.40 -0.01 -13.60
CA GLN A 52 -1.61 -0.79 -13.35
C GLN A 52 -1.33 -2.13 -12.65
N ARG A 53 -0.19 -2.76 -12.95
CA ARG A 53 0.21 -4.02 -12.33
C ARG A 53 0.68 -3.83 -10.89
N GLN A 54 1.32 -2.70 -10.61
CA GLN A 54 1.74 -2.33 -9.26
C GLN A 54 0.53 -2.25 -8.34
N ILE A 55 -0.51 -1.56 -8.81
CA ILE A 55 -1.78 -1.38 -8.10
C ILE A 55 -2.37 -2.72 -7.67
N LEU A 56 -2.54 -3.63 -8.63
CA LEU A 56 -3.12 -4.95 -8.38
C LEU A 56 -2.28 -5.82 -7.42
N ARG A 57 -0.95 -5.63 -7.41
CA ARG A 57 -0.04 -6.47 -6.62
C ARG A 57 0.20 -5.97 -5.20
N MET A 58 0.02 -4.68 -4.98
CA MET A 58 0.32 -4.03 -3.70
C MET A 58 -0.94 -3.68 -2.92
N SER A 59 -2.11 -3.67 -3.55
CA SER A 59 -3.38 -3.28 -2.92
C SER A 59 -3.92 -4.36 -1.98
N ASP A 60 -4.16 -3.99 -0.71
CA ASP A 60 -4.88 -4.80 0.27
C ASP A 60 -5.89 -3.95 1.07
N TYR A 61 -6.87 -3.36 0.38
CA TYR A 61 -7.89 -2.51 1.04
C TYR A 61 -8.54 -3.19 2.23
N GLU A 62 -8.91 -4.45 2.05
CA GLU A 62 -9.73 -5.17 3.00
C GLU A 62 -8.91 -5.80 4.13
N GLY A 63 -7.61 -5.54 4.18
CA GLY A 63 -6.64 -6.10 5.14
C GLY A 63 -6.51 -7.63 5.06
N LYS A 64 -7.07 -8.26 4.03
CA LYS A 64 -7.21 -9.72 3.93
C LYS A 64 -5.83 -10.36 3.82
N TYR A 65 -5.01 -9.87 2.90
CA TYR A 65 -3.69 -10.45 2.66
C TYR A 65 -2.73 -10.16 3.80
N THR A 66 -2.88 -9.01 4.46
CA THR A 66 -2.15 -8.67 5.68
C THR A 66 -2.48 -9.67 6.79
N VAL A 67 -3.76 -9.95 7.05
CA VAL A 67 -4.16 -10.93 8.07
C VAL A 67 -3.70 -12.35 7.72
N GLU A 68 -3.79 -12.75 6.44
CA GLU A 68 -3.24 -14.03 5.96
C GLU A 68 -1.73 -14.12 6.21
N GLY A 69 -0.98 -13.03 5.97
CA GLY A 69 0.43 -12.92 6.29
C GLY A 69 0.71 -13.09 7.78
N LEU A 70 -0.01 -12.39 8.65
CA LEU A 70 0.12 -12.54 10.10
C LEU A 70 -0.12 -13.98 10.55
N ASN A 71 -1.14 -14.65 10.00
CA ASN A 71 -1.42 -16.06 10.29
C ASN A 71 -0.26 -16.97 9.86
N TYR A 72 0.27 -16.77 8.65
CA TYR A 72 1.39 -17.55 8.13
C TYR A 72 2.64 -17.42 9.01
N TRP A 73 2.95 -16.19 9.44
CA TRP A 73 4.10 -15.90 10.31
C TRP A 73 3.84 -16.12 11.80
N LYS A 74 2.63 -16.56 12.18
CA LYS A 74 2.20 -16.79 13.57
C LYS A 74 2.33 -15.53 14.45
N MET A 75 1.96 -14.38 13.89
CA MET A 75 1.89 -13.11 14.61
C MET A 75 0.48 -12.89 15.14
N ASP A 76 0.39 -12.40 16.37
CA ASP A 76 -0.88 -12.15 17.06
C ASP A 76 -1.57 -10.88 16.53
N GLY A 77 -0.78 -9.89 16.06
CA GLY A 77 -1.29 -8.67 15.46
C GLY A 77 -0.18 -7.80 14.89
N THR A 78 -0.56 -6.65 14.34
CA THR A 78 0.37 -5.64 13.86
C THR A 78 -0.10 -4.24 14.23
N VAL A 79 0.85 -3.30 14.32
CA VAL A 79 0.55 -1.87 14.33
C VAL A 79 0.52 -1.39 12.88
N LEU A 80 -0.67 -1.02 12.40
CA LEU A 80 -0.85 -0.44 11.08
C LEU A 80 -0.59 1.06 11.06
N PHE A 81 0.18 1.49 10.06
CA PHE A 81 0.43 2.89 9.79
C PHE A 81 -0.10 3.30 8.41
N PRO A 82 -0.75 4.46 8.31
CA PRO A 82 -1.04 5.05 7.02
C PRO A 82 0.28 5.37 6.30
N VAL A 83 0.30 5.17 4.99
CA VAL A 83 1.46 5.57 4.18
C VAL A 83 1.58 7.10 4.16
N ASP A 84 2.77 7.60 4.46
CA ASP A 84 3.09 9.03 4.71
C ASP A 84 4.00 9.66 3.64
N TYR A 85 4.24 8.96 2.53
CA TYR A 85 5.19 9.39 1.50
C TYR A 85 4.80 10.67 0.75
N ASP A 86 3.58 11.19 0.92
CA ASP A 86 3.20 12.53 0.46
C ASP A 86 4.11 13.63 1.03
N LEU A 87 4.62 13.44 2.25
CA LEU A 87 5.55 14.37 2.90
C LEU A 87 6.98 14.28 2.32
N ASN A 88 7.39 13.11 1.85
CA ASN A 88 8.77 12.86 1.40
C ASN A 88 8.94 13.03 -0.13
N PHE A 89 7.93 12.69 -0.93
CA PHE A 89 8.01 12.75 -2.39
C PHE A 89 7.53 14.10 -2.98
N GLY A 90 7.08 15.03 -2.13
CA GLY A 90 6.70 16.38 -2.52
C GLY A 90 5.49 16.42 -3.47
N GLN A 91 4.60 15.45 -3.36
CA GLN A 91 3.34 15.40 -4.08
C GLN A 91 2.28 14.82 -3.14
N ALA A 92 1.12 15.46 -3.07
CA ALA A 92 0.00 14.95 -2.29
C ALA A 92 -0.50 13.59 -2.82
N SER A 93 -1.03 12.77 -1.91
CA SER A 93 -1.81 11.57 -2.26
C SER A 93 -3.21 11.97 -2.72
N ASP A 94 -3.93 11.10 -3.45
CA ASP A 94 -5.30 11.39 -3.90
C ASP A 94 -6.35 11.23 -2.78
N ILE A 95 -5.93 10.64 -1.65
CA ILE A 95 -6.72 10.50 -0.43
C ILE A 95 -6.13 11.39 0.66
N THR A 96 -6.99 11.96 1.50
CA THR A 96 -6.56 12.81 2.61
C THR A 96 -6.08 11.98 3.79
N TRP A 97 -5.45 12.65 4.75
CA TRP A 97 -5.01 12.03 6.00
C TRP A 97 -6.19 11.50 6.82
N GLU A 98 -7.29 12.23 6.86
CA GLU A 98 -8.51 11.85 7.58
C GLU A 98 -9.10 10.57 7.00
N GLU A 99 -9.15 10.46 5.67
CA GLU A 99 -9.62 9.26 4.98
C GLU A 99 -8.71 8.06 5.25
N LYS A 100 -7.38 8.28 5.25
CA LYS A 100 -6.41 7.24 5.62
C LYS A 100 -6.67 6.71 7.02
N HIS A 101 -6.88 7.59 8.00
CA HIS A 101 -7.14 7.21 9.39
C HIS A 101 -8.51 6.56 9.58
N GLN A 102 -9.55 7.07 8.91
CA GLN A 102 -10.88 6.46 8.94
C GLN A 102 -10.82 5.02 8.44
N HIS A 103 -10.15 4.78 7.31
CA HIS A 103 -9.99 3.44 6.76
C HIS A 103 -9.27 2.49 7.74
N LEU A 104 -8.21 2.93 8.41
CA LEU A 104 -7.56 2.12 9.46
C LEU A 104 -8.51 1.81 10.63
N GLY A 105 -9.32 2.78 11.05
CA GLY A 105 -10.34 2.56 12.07
C GLY A 105 -11.45 1.58 11.64
N GLU A 106 -11.76 1.50 10.34
CA GLU A 106 -12.67 0.51 9.78
C GLU A 106 -12.05 -0.89 9.77
N LEU A 107 -10.74 -0.99 9.51
CA LEU A 107 -10.00 -2.26 9.55
C LEU A 107 -9.86 -2.81 10.97
N GLU A 108 -9.55 -1.99 11.96
CA GLU A 108 -9.50 -2.43 13.37
C GLU A 108 -10.88 -2.92 13.84
N LYS A 109 -11.98 -2.29 13.39
CA LYS A 109 -13.33 -2.82 13.66
C LYS A 109 -13.57 -4.18 13.00
N LYS A 110 -13.03 -4.40 11.80
CA LYS A 110 -13.18 -5.64 11.03
C LYS A 110 -12.31 -6.78 11.58
N TYR A 111 -11.10 -6.48 12.06
CA TYR A 111 -10.17 -7.45 12.63
C TYR A 111 -9.62 -6.99 13.99
N PRO A 112 -10.45 -6.95 15.05
CA PRO A 112 -10.06 -6.35 16.33
C PRO A 112 -8.79 -6.96 16.92
N GLY A 113 -7.82 -6.11 17.22
CA GLY A 113 -6.53 -6.49 17.81
C GLY A 113 -5.61 -7.26 16.87
N ARG A 114 -5.96 -7.38 15.59
CA ARG A 114 -5.11 -7.99 14.55
C ARG A 114 -4.42 -6.95 13.67
N LEU A 115 -5.12 -5.86 13.35
CA LEU A 115 -4.75 -4.85 12.36
C LEU A 115 -4.88 -3.42 12.93
#